data_AF-A0A1S6HSQ3-F1
#
_entry.id   AF-A0A1S6HSQ3-F1
#
_cell.length_a   1.000
_cell.length_b   1.000
_cell.length_c   1.000
_cell.angle_alpha   90.00
_cell.angle_beta   90.00
_cell.angle_gamma   90.00
#
_symmetry.space_group_name_H-M   'P 1'
#
loop_
_entity.id
_entity.type
_entity.pdbx_description
1 polymer ?
#
loop_
_entity_poly.entity_id
_entity_poly.type
_entity_poly.pdbx_seq_one_letter_code
_entity_poly.pdbx_strand_id
1 'polypeptide(L)'
;MRVYNSDTGSNHNIQILKHLSLTPIAAAGRIEGMFAHQENCSLKPDFSVDVFDRLGNVINTKSLKQYIEEFCCHASKFSISEYLLDVNRPLRLIDLWEDDPIGSGGPKVIDSDQLSLSEKLEVRALFDPFTDVIYPPHIFNVMSKNDIKGIMKGYTNNRLFTEEYRKRKARSKAINEDFKEAKYQEIVWLDYTLKLKQWALDRGYDSFVYSNIKEGSGEDTYVTLLPNQLSKINNSLFFNEEKYLTEMPPVIKSIITRLHSKPIVTNRTHEFVYSILWGQKDPMPFWE
;
A
#
# COMPACT_ATOMS: atom_id res chain seq x y z
N MET A 1 19.12 -5.40 10.32
CA MET A 1 19.13 -5.19 8.86
C MET A 1 18.75 -3.76 8.53
N ARG A 2 19.28 -3.14 7.46
CA ARG A 2 18.88 -1.78 7.04
C ARG A 2 17.62 -1.84 6.18
N VAL A 3 16.67 -0.95 6.45
CA VAL A 3 15.39 -0.86 5.75
C VAL A 3 14.92 0.59 5.66
N TYR A 4 13.95 0.86 4.79
CA TYR A 4 13.49 2.21 4.44
C TYR A 4 11.97 2.31 4.53
N ASN A 5 11.47 3.48 4.90
CA ASN A 5 10.04 3.80 4.83
C ASN A 5 9.81 5.25 4.39
N SER A 6 8.72 5.47 3.65
CA SER A 6 8.15 6.79 3.39
C SER A 6 7.40 7.29 4.64
N ASP A 7 7.98 8.22 5.37
CA ASP A 7 7.40 8.81 6.57
C ASP A 7 6.80 10.19 6.28
N THR A 8 5.62 10.45 6.83
CA THR A 8 5.10 11.81 6.99
C THR A 8 5.60 12.36 8.32
N GLY A 9 5.90 13.66 8.42
CA GLY A 9 6.56 14.31 9.57
C GLY A 9 5.86 14.24 10.94
N SER A 10 4.87 13.36 11.14
CA SER A 10 4.20 13.15 12.43
C SER A 10 4.95 12.13 13.32
N ASN A 11 5.45 12.60 14.47
CA ASN A 11 6.23 11.85 15.48
C ASN A 11 5.44 10.85 16.34
N HIS A 12 4.24 10.46 15.94
CA HIS A 12 3.38 9.60 16.76
C HIS A 12 2.87 8.44 15.92
N ASN A 13 3.68 7.41 15.74
CA ASN A 13 3.20 6.17 15.18
C ASN A 13 3.70 5.01 16.02
N ILE A 14 2.76 4.17 16.46
CA ILE A 14 3.05 2.80 16.84
C ILE A 14 3.89 2.18 15.73
N GLN A 15 5.06 1.65 16.09
CA GLN A 15 5.99 1.03 15.14
C GLN A 15 5.53 -0.36 14.67
N ILE A 16 4.34 -0.81 15.07
CA ILE A 16 3.75 -2.11 14.72
C ILE A 16 2.92 -1.96 13.44
N LEU A 17 2.91 -2.99 12.59
CA LEU A 17 2.33 -2.98 11.24
C LEU A 17 2.94 -1.91 10.33
N LYS A 18 4.21 -1.56 10.55
CA LYS A 18 4.95 -0.63 9.68
C LYS A 18 5.59 -1.42 8.55
N HIS A 19 5.32 -1.02 7.31
CA HIS A 19 5.87 -1.63 6.10
C HIS A 19 7.24 -1.01 5.79
N LEU A 20 8.26 -1.84 5.60
CA LEU A 20 9.66 -1.44 5.53
C LEU A 20 10.35 -2.15 4.39
N SER A 21 10.80 -1.41 3.38
CA SER A 21 11.42 -1.97 2.19
C SER A 21 12.93 -2.11 2.35
N LEU A 22 13.54 -3.11 1.71
CA LEU A 22 15.01 -3.26 1.70
C LEU A 22 15.73 -2.15 0.93
N THR A 23 15.04 -1.47 0.01
CA THR A 23 15.61 -0.40 -0.81
C THR A 23 14.86 0.92 -0.58
N PRO A 24 15.53 2.07 -0.73
CA PRO A 24 14.85 3.36 -0.73
C PRO A 24 14.02 3.57 -2.00
N ILE A 25 14.31 2.84 -3.09
CA ILE A 25 13.57 2.88 -4.36
C ILE A 25 12.11 2.48 -4.11
N ALA A 26 11.86 1.38 -3.39
CA ALA A 26 10.49 0.97 -3.08
C ALA A 26 9.75 1.97 -2.19
N ALA A 27 10.45 2.67 -1.29
CA ALA A 27 9.86 3.75 -0.51
C ALA A 27 9.45 4.95 -1.39
N ALA A 28 10.27 5.30 -2.39
CA ALA A 28 9.91 6.31 -3.40
C ALA A 28 8.78 5.85 -4.32
N GLY A 29 8.78 4.58 -4.72
CA GLY A 29 7.70 3.94 -5.49
C GLY A 29 6.37 4.00 -4.76
N ARG A 30 6.36 3.74 -3.45
CA ARG A 30 5.18 3.88 -2.59
C ARG A 30 4.59 5.29 -2.61
N ILE A 31 5.43 6.33 -2.62
CA ILE A 31 4.97 7.72 -2.67
C ILE A 31 4.23 8.00 -3.98
N GLU A 32 4.72 7.50 -5.11
CA GLU A 32 3.95 7.56 -6.37
C GLU A 32 2.68 6.71 -6.30
N GLY A 33 2.75 5.48 -5.78
CA GLY A 33 1.59 4.60 -5.62
C GLY A 33 0.47 5.23 -4.78
N MET A 34 0.83 5.92 -3.70
CA MET A 34 -0.07 6.66 -2.83
C MET A 34 -0.71 7.86 -3.54
N PHE A 35 0.02 8.54 -4.43
CA PHE A 35 -0.52 9.62 -5.25
C PHE A 35 -1.47 9.08 -6.32
N ALA A 36 -1.07 8.03 -7.04
CA ALA A 36 -1.88 7.39 -8.08
C ALA A 36 -3.18 6.77 -7.54
N HIS A 37 -3.23 6.36 -6.28
CA HIS A 37 -4.46 5.90 -5.64
C HIS A 37 -5.46 7.02 -5.30
N GLN A 38 -5.05 8.29 -5.29
CA GLN A 38 -5.96 9.41 -4.95
C GLN A 38 -7.02 9.62 -6.03
N GLU A 39 -6.64 9.41 -7.28
CA GLU A 39 -7.46 9.67 -8.45
C GLU A 39 -7.19 8.60 -9.51
N ASN A 40 -8.24 7.97 -10.03
CA ASN A 40 -8.10 7.13 -11.21
C ASN A 40 -7.91 8.03 -12.43
N CYS A 41 -6.73 7.98 -13.06
CA CYS A 41 -6.33 8.94 -14.10
C CYS A 41 -5.94 8.25 -15.41
N SER A 42 -6.16 8.93 -16.54
CA SER A 42 -5.64 8.54 -17.86
C SER A 42 -4.86 9.68 -18.50
N LEU A 43 -3.66 9.37 -19.01
CA LEU A 43 -2.82 10.30 -19.76
C LEU A 43 -3.19 10.27 -21.25
N LYS A 44 -3.54 11.43 -21.80
CA LYS A 44 -4.03 11.59 -23.18
C LYS A 44 -2.90 11.96 -24.16
N PRO A 45 -3.07 11.71 -25.47
CA PRO A 45 -2.06 12.06 -26.48
C PRO A 45 -1.73 13.56 -26.55
N ASP A 46 -2.66 14.42 -26.15
CA ASP A 46 -2.49 15.88 -26.09
C ASP A 46 -1.87 16.37 -24.77
N PHE A 47 -1.40 15.44 -23.93
CA PHE A 47 -0.85 15.69 -22.60
C PHE A 47 -1.86 16.27 -21.60
N SER A 48 -3.15 16.09 -21.83
CA SER A 48 -4.14 16.24 -20.77
C SER A 48 -4.23 14.96 -19.90
N VAL A 49 -4.73 15.13 -18.68
CA VAL A 49 -4.94 14.06 -17.69
C VAL A 49 -6.42 14.05 -17.33
N ASP A 50 -7.14 13.03 -17.77
CA ASP A 50 -8.54 12.82 -17.41
C ASP A 50 -8.59 12.12 -16.05
N VAL A 51 -9.42 12.64 -15.14
CA VAL A 51 -9.71 12.06 -13.82
C VAL A 51 -11.09 11.42 -13.88
N PHE A 52 -11.18 10.16 -13.45
CA PHE A 52 -12.40 9.36 -13.52
C PHE A 52 -13.06 9.18 -12.15
N ASP A 53 -14.39 9.14 -12.14
CA ASP A 53 -15.14 8.60 -11.02
C ASP A 53 -15.10 7.06 -10.98
N ARG A 54 -15.75 6.48 -9.97
CA ARG A 54 -15.87 5.03 -9.79
C ARG A 54 -16.65 4.32 -10.89
N LEU A 55 -17.46 5.05 -11.66
CA LEU A 55 -18.25 4.54 -12.78
C LEU A 55 -17.47 4.64 -14.10
N GLY A 56 -16.27 5.21 -14.09
CA GLY A 56 -15.45 5.42 -15.28
C GLY A 56 -15.85 6.66 -16.09
N ASN A 57 -16.60 7.60 -15.50
CA ASN A 57 -16.91 8.88 -16.14
C ASN A 57 -15.81 9.90 -15.84
N VAL A 58 -15.43 10.70 -16.83
CA VAL A 58 -14.51 11.82 -16.64
C VAL A 58 -15.20 12.90 -15.80
N ILE A 59 -14.64 13.21 -14.63
CA ILE A 59 -15.16 14.24 -13.70
C ILE A 59 -14.31 15.50 -13.67
N ASN A 60 -13.07 15.42 -14.16
CA ASN A 60 -12.15 16.55 -14.26
C ASN A 60 -11.09 16.25 -15.33
N THR A 61 -10.53 17.30 -15.93
CA THR A 61 -9.40 17.19 -16.85
C THR A 61 -8.36 18.23 -16.45
N LYS A 62 -7.13 17.78 -16.20
CA LYS A 62 -5.99 18.60 -15.80
C LYS A 62 -4.97 18.68 -16.94
N SER A 63 -4.18 19.74 -16.99
CA SER A 63 -2.97 19.73 -17.83
C SER A 63 -1.90 18.83 -17.21
N LEU A 64 -1.01 18.25 -18.02
CA LEU A 64 0.14 17.49 -17.50
C LEU A 64 0.99 18.32 -16.52
N LYS A 65 1.13 19.62 -16.75
CA LYS A 65 1.85 20.52 -15.84
C LYS A 65 1.22 20.54 -14.45
N GLN A 66 -0.09 20.74 -14.37
CA GLN A 66 -0.81 20.73 -13.09
C GLN A 66 -0.69 19.39 -12.38
N TYR A 67 -0.81 18.28 -13.12
CA TYR A 67 -0.69 16.94 -12.55
C TYR A 67 0.69 16.67 -11.95
N ILE A 68 1.75 17.13 -12.64
CA ILE A 68 3.14 17.06 -12.14
C ILE A 68 3.33 17.95 -10.89
N GLU A 69 2.80 19.17 -10.88
CA GLU A 69 2.87 20.07 -9.73
C GLU A 69 2.13 19.49 -8.50
N GLU A 70 0.98 18.87 -8.71
CA GLU A 70 0.24 18.14 -7.67
C GLU A 70 1.04 16.97 -7.10
N PHE A 71 1.74 16.23 -7.97
CA PHE A 71 2.64 15.16 -7.56
C PHE A 71 3.82 15.70 -6.73
N CYS A 72 4.46 16.79 -7.16
CA CYS A 72 5.54 17.42 -6.38
C CYS A 72 5.04 17.83 -5.00
N CYS A 73 3.89 18.51 -4.93
CA CYS A 73 3.26 18.88 -3.65
C CYS A 73 2.95 17.65 -2.79
N HIS A 74 2.57 16.53 -3.39
CA HIS A 74 2.40 15.27 -2.69
C HIS A 74 3.72 14.73 -2.15
N ALA A 75 4.73 14.56 -3.00
CA ALA A 75 6.03 13.97 -2.65
C ALA A 75 6.76 14.78 -1.57
N SER A 76 6.71 16.12 -1.61
CA SER A 76 7.31 17.03 -0.63
C SER A 76 6.74 16.88 0.80
N LYS A 77 5.63 16.15 0.99
CA LYS A 77 5.06 15.85 2.32
C LYS A 77 5.75 14.68 3.02
N PHE A 78 6.62 13.96 2.31
CA PHE A 78 7.25 12.74 2.78
C PHE A 78 8.77 12.92 2.89
N SER A 79 9.37 12.09 3.73
CA SER A 79 10.80 11.78 3.67
C SER A 79 10.99 10.28 3.60
N ILE A 80 12.08 9.84 2.99
CA ILE A 80 12.49 8.43 3.00
C ILE A 80 13.48 8.26 4.15
N SER A 81 13.01 7.72 5.27
CA SER A 81 13.85 7.51 6.45
C SER A 81 14.49 6.11 6.43
N GLU A 82 15.75 6.05 6.87
CA GLU A 82 16.48 4.79 7.06
C GLU A 82 16.32 4.28 8.50
N TYR A 83 16.21 2.96 8.65
CA TYR A 83 16.05 2.29 9.92
C TYR A 83 16.92 1.03 10.02
N LEU A 84 17.27 0.65 11.25
CA LEU A 84 17.68 -0.70 11.59
C LEU A 84 16.47 -1.49 12.07
N LEU A 85 16.22 -2.60 11.39
CA LEU A 85 15.18 -3.56 11.72
C LEU A 85 15.81 -4.83 12.32
N ASP A 86 15.27 -5.28 13.45
CA ASP A 86 15.57 -6.55 14.10
C ASP A 86 14.54 -7.63 13.72
N VAL A 87 15.00 -8.65 13.01
CA VAL A 87 14.21 -9.79 12.51
C VAL A 87 15.02 -11.06 12.71
N ASN A 88 14.39 -12.04 13.35
CA ASN A 88 14.95 -13.37 13.57
C ASN A 88 14.13 -14.44 12.85
N ARG A 89 12.80 -14.39 12.94
CA ARG A 89 11.91 -15.39 12.34
C ARG A 89 10.73 -14.73 11.62
N PRO A 90 10.91 -14.29 10.37
CA PRO A 90 9.84 -13.70 9.58
C PRO A 90 8.88 -14.78 9.07
N LEU A 91 7.58 -14.49 9.07
CA LEU A 91 6.56 -15.28 8.39
C LEU A 91 6.36 -14.72 6.97
N ARG A 92 6.54 -15.58 5.96
CA ARG A 92 6.37 -15.22 4.54
C ARG A 92 4.89 -15.09 4.20
N LEU A 93 4.51 -13.93 3.68
CA LEU A 93 3.20 -13.65 3.12
C LEU A 93 3.26 -13.65 1.59
N ILE A 94 2.13 -13.98 0.98
CA ILE A 94 1.87 -13.77 -0.44
C ILE A 94 1.22 -12.39 -0.58
N ASP A 95 1.81 -11.53 -1.39
CA ASP A 95 1.19 -10.26 -1.75
C ASP A 95 0.05 -10.50 -2.74
N LEU A 96 -1.18 -10.52 -2.23
CA LEU A 96 -2.39 -10.83 -3.00
C LEU A 96 -3.17 -9.59 -3.44
N TRP A 97 -2.85 -8.42 -2.88
CA TRP A 97 -3.61 -7.20 -3.11
C TRP A 97 -2.76 -5.94 -3.30
N GLU A 98 -1.44 -6.06 -3.35
CA GLU A 98 -0.49 -5.00 -3.72
C GLU A 98 -0.47 -3.77 -2.78
N ASP A 99 -1.51 -3.54 -1.96
CA ASP A 99 -1.64 -2.45 -0.97
C ASP A 99 -2.82 -2.63 0.04
N ASP A 100 -3.65 -3.69 -0.08
CA ASP A 100 -4.75 -3.92 0.88
C ASP A 100 -4.28 -4.51 2.22
N PRO A 101 -5.09 -4.35 3.29
CA PRO A 101 -4.74 -4.91 4.59
C PRO A 101 -4.44 -6.41 4.51
N ILE A 102 -3.43 -6.87 5.24
CA ILE A 102 -3.01 -8.28 5.31
C ILE A 102 -4.21 -9.23 5.49
N GLY A 103 -5.16 -8.89 6.36
CA GLY A 103 -6.34 -9.73 6.61
C GLY A 103 -7.28 -9.91 5.40
N SER A 104 -7.21 -9.07 4.38
CA SER A 104 -7.98 -9.21 3.14
C SER A 104 -7.56 -10.43 2.30
N GLY A 105 -6.31 -10.88 2.43
CA GLY A 105 -5.81 -12.06 1.73
C GLY A 105 -6.44 -13.38 2.21
N GLY A 106 -7.20 -13.34 3.31
CA GLY A 106 -7.83 -14.53 3.88
C GLY A 106 -6.81 -15.62 4.22
N PRO A 107 -7.19 -16.91 4.20
CA PRO A 107 -6.25 -17.99 4.50
C PRO A 107 -5.15 -18.15 3.45
N LYS A 108 -5.24 -17.47 2.28
CA LYS A 108 -4.21 -17.50 1.24
C LYS A 108 -3.10 -16.47 1.45
N VAL A 109 -3.23 -15.57 2.43
CA VAL A 109 -2.22 -14.53 2.66
C VAL A 109 -0.86 -15.08 3.07
N ILE A 110 -0.78 -16.30 3.61
CA ILE A 110 0.48 -16.91 4.02
C ILE A 110 0.99 -17.83 2.91
N ASP A 111 2.29 -17.77 2.65
CA ASP A 111 2.96 -18.77 1.83
C ASP A 111 2.92 -20.12 2.56
N SER A 112 1.99 -20.97 2.12
CA SER A 112 1.74 -22.24 2.79
C SER A 112 2.93 -23.19 2.71
N ASP A 113 3.86 -23.02 1.78
CA ASP A 113 5.01 -23.91 1.64
C ASP A 113 6.00 -23.74 2.80
N GLN A 114 5.88 -22.64 3.56
CA GLN A 114 6.68 -22.35 4.75
C GLN A 114 6.05 -22.83 6.07
N LEU A 115 4.87 -23.46 6.02
CA LEU A 115 4.12 -23.88 7.21
C LEU A 115 4.05 -25.40 7.36
N SER A 116 4.10 -25.86 8.61
CA SER A 116 3.69 -27.23 8.96
C SER A 116 2.20 -27.45 8.70
N LEU A 117 1.77 -28.71 8.56
CA LEU A 117 0.35 -29.03 8.36
C LEU A 117 -0.54 -28.50 9.50
N SER A 118 -0.07 -28.56 10.75
CA SER A 118 -0.79 -28.02 11.90
C SER A 118 -0.98 -26.50 11.80
N GLU A 119 0.08 -25.77 11.44
CA GLU A 119 0.00 -24.31 11.27
C GLU A 119 -0.94 -23.94 10.12
N LYS A 120 -0.94 -24.70 9.02
CA LYS A 120 -1.90 -24.48 7.91
C LYS A 120 -3.35 -24.60 8.37
N LEU A 121 -3.65 -25.59 9.21
CA LEU A 121 -5.01 -25.80 9.73
C LEU A 121 -5.43 -24.70 10.70
N GLU A 122 -4.52 -24.28 11.57
CA GLU A 122 -4.76 -23.17 12.50
C GLU A 122 -5.03 -21.86 11.76
N VAL A 123 -4.19 -21.52 10.77
CA VAL A 123 -4.38 -20.33 9.93
C VAL A 123 -5.73 -20.37 9.24
N ARG A 124 -6.10 -21.50 8.62
CA ARG A 124 -7.43 -21.65 8.01
C ARG A 124 -8.55 -21.42 9.02
N ALA A 125 -8.41 -21.95 10.23
CA ALA A 125 -9.38 -21.74 11.30
C ALA A 125 -9.48 -20.28 11.77
N LEU A 126 -8.37 -19.52 11.73
CA LEU A 126 -8.41 -18.08 12.03
C LEU A 126 -9.33 -17.31 11.09
N PHE A 127 -9.38 -17.69 9.82
CA PHE A 127 -10.11 -17.00 8.76
C PHE A 127 -11.51 -17.58 8.51
N ASP A 128 -11.94 -18.59 9.26
CA ASP A 128 -13.28 -19.16 9.11
C ASP A 128 -14.37 -18.06 9.21
N PRO A 129 -15.39 -18.09 8.34
CA PRO A 129 -15.69 -19.09 7.30
C PRO A 129 -15.16 -18.74 5.91
N PHE A 130 -14.19 -17.82 5.79
CA PHE A 130 -13.57 -17.50 4.52
C PHE A 130 -12.53 -18.54 4.13
N THR A 131 -12.65 -19.08 2.92
CA THR A 131 -11.77 -20.12 2.37
C THR A 131 -10.81 -19.62 1.31
N ASP A 132 -10.98 -18.37 0.88
CA ASP A 132 -10.21 -17.69 -0.15
C ASP A 132 -10.00 -16.22 0.26
N VAL A 133 -9.42 -15.44 -0.65
CA VAL A 133 -9.32 -13.98 -0.56
C VAL A 133 -10.69 -13.35 -0.22
N ILE A 134 -10.67 -12.42 0.73
CA ILE A 134 -11.86 -11.81 1.31
C ILE A 134 -12.19 -10.52 0.56
N TYR A 135 -12.95 -10.64 -0.52
CA TYR A 135 -13.50 -9.50 -1.24
C TYR A 135 -14.66 -8.86 -0.45
N PRO A 136 -14.94 -7.56 -0.60
CA PRO A 136 -16.05 -6.89 0.09
C PRO A 136 -17.42 -7.61 0.00
N PRO A 137 -17.84 -8.17 -1.17
CA PRO A 137 -19.10 -8.90 -1.24
C PRO A 137 -19.14 -10.17 -0.38
N HIS A 138 -17.99 -10.85 -0.19
CA HIS A 138 -17.92 -12.07 0.59
C HIS A 138 -18.27 -11.82 2.06
N ILE A 139 -17.87 -10.66 2.59
CA ILE A 139 -18.10 -10.29 3.98
C ILE A 139 -19.60 -10.25 4.29
N PHE A 140 -20.39 -9.63 3.42
CA PHE A 140 -21.83 -9.48 3.62
C PHE A 140 -22.62 -10.76 3.35
N ASN A 141 -22.03 -11.76 2.69
CA ASN A 141 -22.62 -13.10 2.58
C ASN A 141 -22.51 -13.91 3.88
N VAL A 142 -21.58 -13.52 4.76
CA VAL A 142 -21.24 -14.27 5.98
C VAL A 142 -21.67 -13.52 7.23
N MET A 143 -21.52 -12.19 7.25
CA MET A 143 -21.66 -11.37 8.45
C MET A 143 -22.70 -10.28 8.24
N SER A 144 -23.57 -10.09 9.24
CA SER A 144 -24.45 -8.92 9.27
C SER A 144 -23.68 -7.67 9.69
N LYS A 145 -24.24 -6.49 9.38
CA LYS A 145 -23.70 -5.21 9.86
C LYS A 145 -23.65 -5.13 11.41
N ASN A 146 -24.48 -5.89 12.11
CA ASN A 146 -24.47 -5.92 13.58
C ASN A 146 -23.29 -6.74 14.12
N ASP A 147 -22.96 -7.86 13.46
CA ASP A 147 -21.80 -8.68 13.82
C ASP A 147 -20.50 -7.89 13.67
N ILE A 148 -20.36 -7.15 12.55
CA ILE A 148 -19.21 -6.30 12.28
C ILE A 148 -19.11 -5.14 13.29
N LYS A 149 -20.24 -4.56 13.70
CA LYS A 149 -20.24 -3.58 14.80
C LYS A 149 -19.84 -4.20 16.14
N GLY A 150 -20.14 -5.48 16.35
CA GLY A 150 -19.68 -6.26 17.50
C GLY A 150 -18.16 -6.34 17.56
N ILE A 151 -17.51 -6.65 16.42
CA ILE A 151 -16.04 -6.63 16.29
C ILE A 151 -15.48 -5.27 16.71
N MET A 152 -15.99 -4.18 16.14
CA MET A 152 -15.54 -2.81 16.46
C MET A 152 -15.63 -2.53 17.97
N LYS A 153 -16.72 -2.94 18.63
CA LYS A 153 -16.89 -2.77 20.08
C LYS A 153 -15.85 -3.56 20.88
N GLY A 154 -15.51 -4.77 20.45
CA GLY A 154 -14.48 -5.60 21.08
C GLY A 154 -13.10 -4.93 21.12
N TYR A 155 -12.81 -4.06 20.15
CA TYR A 155 -11.54 -3.35 20.04
C TYR A 155 -11.53 -1.92 20.60
N THR A 156 -12.59 -1.48 21.29
CA THR A 156 -12.71 -0.08 21.76
C THR A 156 -11.51 0.41 22.58
N ASN A 157 -10.87 -0.47 23.35
CA ASN A 157 -9.70 -0.15 24.18
C ASN A 157 -8.36 -0.58 23.55
N ASN A 158 -8.38 -1.13 22.34
CA ASN A 158 -7.17 -1.56 21.64
C ASN A 158 -6.60 -0.37 20.85
N ARG A 159 -5.47 0.17 21.34
CA ARG A 159 -4.80 1.32 20.74
C ARG A 159 -4.36 1.04 19.29
N LEU A 160 -3.79 -0.13 19.03
CA LEU A 160 -3.32 -0.52 17.70
C LEU A 160 -4.48 -0.56 16.70
N PHE A 161 -5.59 -1.24 17.05
CA PHE A 161 -6.78 -1.27 16.21
C PHE A 161 -7.30 0.15 15.92
N THR A 162 -7.41 0.98 16.95
CA THR A 162 -7.96 2.34 16.81
C THR A 162 -7.11 3.22 15.89
N GLU A 163 -5.78 3.15 16.02
CA GLU A 163 -4.86 3.91 15.15
C GLU A 163 -4.91 3.42 13.71
N GLU A 164 -4.88 2.11 13.49
CA GLU A 164 -4.96 1.47 12.18
C GLU A 164 -6.29 1.75 11.47
N TYR A 165 -7.40 1.73 12.20
CA TYR A 165 -8.72 2.09 11.67
C TYR A 165 -8.80 3.58 11.30
N ARG A 166 -8.17 4.46 12.11
CA ARG A 166 -8.08 5.89 11.79
C ARG A 166 -7.28 6.15 10.52
N LYS A 167 -6.17 5.43 10.30
CA LYS A 167 -5.37 5.51 9.06
C LYS A 167 -6.22 5.12 7.84
N ARG A 168 -6.97 4.02 7.92
CA ARG A 168 -7.89 3.57 6.85
C ARG A 168 -8.96 4.60 6.53
N LYS A 169 -9.60 5.16 7.55
CA LYS A 169 -10.57 6.26 7.37
C LYS A 169 -9.96 7.48 6.69
N ALA A 170 -8.72 7.84 7.05
CA ALA A 170 -8.01 8.95 6.44
C ALA A 170 -7.67 8.66 4.96
N ARG A 171 -7.25 7.43 4.65
CA ARG A 171 -7.02 6.94 3.28
C ARG A 171 -8.29 7.02 2.44
N SER A 172 -9.40 6.46 2.91
CA SER A 172 -10.68 6.54 2.19
C SER A 172 -11.11 7.98 1.92
N LYS A 173 -10.89 8.89 2.88
CA LYS A 173 -11.14 10.33 2.65
C LYS A 173 -10.22 10.91 1.57
N ALA A 174 -8.95 10.55 1.54
CA ALA A 174 -7.98 11.06 0.57
C ALA A 174 -8.30 10.61 -0.87
N ILE A 175 -8.89 9.42 -1.05
CA ILE A 175 -9.28 8.88 -2.35
C ILE A 175 -10.77 9.12 -2.70
N ASN A 176 -11.44 10.00 -1.93
CA ASN A 176 -12.87 10.30 -2.07
C ASN A 176 -13.80 9.06 -2.04
N GLU A 177 -13.45 8.06 -1.24
CA GLU A 177 -14.26 6.88 -0.99
C GLU A 177 -15.37 7.14 0.04
N ASP A 178 -16.57 6.59 -0.19
CA ASP A 178 -17.60 6.55 0.85
C ASP A 178 -17.22 5.58 1.97
N PHE A 179 -16.56 6.11 2.98
CA PHE A 179 -16.19 5.35 4.17
C PHE A 179 -17.40 4.86 4.98
N LYS A 180 -18.62 5.38 4.77
CA LYS A 180 -19.81 4.82 5.44
C LYS A 180 -20.11 3.40 4.98
N GLU A 181 -19.76 3.09 3.73
CA GLU A 181 -19.87 1.77 3.14
C GLU A 181 -18.59 0.96 3.40
N ALA A 182 -17.42 1.52 3.06
CA ALA A 182 -16.12 0.84 3.18
C ALA A 182 -15.69 0.54 4.62
N LYS A 183 -16.26 1.19 5.64
CA LYS A 183 -15.90 0.88 7.04
C LYS A 183 -16.12 -0.58 7.43
N TYR A 184 -17.13 -1.24 6.87
CA TYR A 184 -17.49 -2.60 7.30
C TYR A 184 -16.45 -3.62 6.83
N GLN A 185 -15.99 -3.53 5.58
CA GLN A 185 -14.89 -4.35 5.09
C GLN A 185 -13.58 -4.06 5.84
N GLU A 186 -13.29 -2.77 6.08
CA GLU A 186 -12.06 -2.35 6.78
C GLU A 186 -11.99 -2.86 8.23
N ILE A 187 -13.13 -2.92 8.93
CA ILE A 187 -13.20 -3.49 10.29
C ILE A 187 -12.85 -4.99 10.26
N VAL A 188 -13.43 -5.75 9.32
CA VAL A 188 -13.23 -7.19 9.21
C VAL A 188 -11.79 -7.51 8.80
N TRP A 189 -11.26 -6.82 7.80
CA TRP A 189 -9.87 -7.00 7.39
C TRP A 189 -8.87 -6.64 8.49
N LEU A 190 -9.15 -5.60 9.29
CA LEU A 190 -8.31 -5.24 10.42
C LEU A 190 -8.38 -6.27 11.56
N ASP A 191 -9.57 -6.79 11.87
CA ASP A 191 -9.76 -7.87 12.85
C ASP A 191 -8.90 -9.11 12.49
N TYR A 192 -9.01 -9.59 11.26
CA TYR A 192 -8.20 -10.72 10.80
C TYR A 192 -6.70 -10.41 10.75
N THR A 193 -6.30 -9.17 10.42
CA THR A 193 -4.90 -8.74 10.50
C THR A 193 -4.37 -8.88 11.93
N LEU A 194 -5.14 -8.45 12.94
CA LEU A 194 -4.72 -8.53 14.34
C LEU A 194 -4.74 -9.97 14.87
N LYS A 195 -5.72 -10.79 14.48
CA LYS A 195 -5.76 -12.22 14.81
C LYS A 195 -4.56 -12.96 14.24
N LEU A 196 -4.23 -12.74 12.96
CA LEU A 196 -3.06 -13.34 12.32
C LEU A 196 -1.77 -12.88 12.99
N LYS A 197 -1.64 -11.58 13.30
CA LYS A 197 -0.51 -11.05 14.07
C LYS A 197 -0.36 -11.78 15.42
N GLN A 198 -1.44 -11.94 16.17
CA GLN A 198 -1.37 -12.60 17.47
C GLN A 198 -0.94 -14.06 17.33
N TRP A 199 -1.56 -14.80 16.41
CA TRP A 199 -1.18 -16.18 16.12
C TRP A 199 0.31 -16.31 15.72
N ALA A 200 0.80 -15.41 14.87
CA ALA A 200 2.19 -15.42 14.43
C ALA A 200 3.15 -15.23 15.61
N LEU A 201 2.85 -14.28 16.50
CA LEU A 201 3.63 -14.04 17.73
C LEU A 201 3.60 -15.26 18.66
N ASP A 202 2.44 -15.91 18.84
CA ASP A 202 2.29 -17.09 19.68
C ASP A 202 3.11 -18.30 19.17
N ARG A 203 3.49 -18.28 17.89
CA ARG A 203 4.36 -19.29 17.26
C ARG A 203 5.80 -18.85 17.06
N GLY A 204 6.16 -17.70 17.65
CA GLY A 204 7.53 -17.20 17.66
C GLY A 204 7.96 -16.55 16.35
N TYR A 205 7.02 -16.22 15.46
CA TYR A 205 7.32 -15.30 14.36
C TYR A 205 7.34 -13.87 14.90
N ASP A 206 8.29 -13.06 14.44
CA ASP A 206 8.48 -11.69 14.93
C ASP A 206 8.12 -10.62 13.90
N SER A 207 7.99 -10.99 12.64
CA SER A 207 7.74 -10.09 11.52
C SER A 207 6.96 -10.79 10.43
N PHE A 208 6.31 -10.03 9.57
CA PHE A 208 5.89 -10.52 8.26
C PHE A 208 6.88 -10.08 7.18
N VAL A 209 6.95 -10.83 6.09
CA VAL A 209 7.75 -10.46 4.92
C VAL A 209 7.02 -10.87 3.63
N TYR A 210 7.04 -10.02 2.61
CA TYR A 210 6.51 -10.30 1.27
C TYR A 210 7.39 -9.66 0.20
N SER A 211 7.28 -10.12 -1.04
CA SER A 211 8.02 -9.54 -2.18
C SER A 211 7.22 -8.44 -2.85
N ASN A 212 7.79 -7.24 -2.95
CA ASN A 212 7.10 -6.05 -3.47
C ASN A 212 7.45 -5.83 -4.95
N ILE A 213 6.57 -6.28 -5.84
CA ILE A 213 6.75 -6.20 -7.29
C ILE A 213 6.25 -4.86 -7.86
N LYS A 214 5.34 -4.18 -7.16
CA LYS A 214 4.67 -2.97 -7.66
C LYS A 214 5.46 -1.69 -7.42
N GLU A 215 5.95 -1.53 -6.19
CA GLU A 215 6.67 -0.32 -5.78
C GLU A 215 8.18 -0.51 -5.98
N GLY A 216 8.65 -1.76 -6.10
CA GLY A 216 10.05 -2.14 -6.27
C GLY A 216 10.26 -3.11 -7.42
N SER A 217 11.39 -3.82 -7.38
CA SER A 217 11.79 -4.86 -8.35
C SER A 217 11.61 -6.28 -7.81
N GLY A 218 10.69 -6.48 -6.86
CA GLY A 218 10.42 -7.76 -6.20
C GLY A 218 11.24 -7.99 -4.94
N GLU A 219 11.92 -6.98 -4.40
CA GLU A 219 12.63 -7.10 -3.13
C GLU A 219 11.68 -7.34 -1.94
N ASP A 220 12.24 -7.91 -0.88
CA ASP A 220 11.51 -8.14 0.36
C ASP A 220 11.11 -6.82 1.03
N THR A 221 9.86 -6.77 1.46
CA THR A 221 9.28 -5.75 2.34
C THR A 221 8.83 -6.43 3.63
N TYR A 222 9.28 -5.88 4.75
CA TYR A 222 9.01 -6.39 6.08
C TYR A 222 7.88 -5.61 6.74
N VAL A 223 7.11 -6.28 7.58
CA VAL A 223 6.10 -5.68 8.43
C VAL A 223 6.40 -6.05 9.88
N THR A 224 6.54 -5.04 10.72
CA THR A 224 6.81 -5.19 12.16
C THR A 224 5.60 -5.73 12.92
N LEU A 225 5.81 -6.64 13.88
CA LEU A 225 4.76 -7.15 14.77
C LEU A 225 4.95 -6.73 16.22
N LEU A 226 6.15 -6.29 16.58
CA LEU A 226 6.55 -5.87 17.92
C LEU A 226 6.96 -4.39 17.95
N PRO A 227 6.73 -3.68 19.06
CA PRO A 227 6.96 -2.24 19.14
C PRO A 227 8.43 -1.81 19.15
N ASN A 228 9.37 -2.72 19.40
CA ASN A 228 10.80 -2.39 19.59
C ASN A 228 11.70 -2.96 18.48
N GLN A 229 11.13 -3.38 17.34
CA GLN A 229 11.93 -3.95 16.24
C GLN A 229 12.67 -2.91 15.43
N LEU A 230 12.34 -1.63 15.59
CA LEU A 230 12.80 -0.58 14.70
C LEU A 230 13.57 0.50 15.44
N SER A 231 14.82 0.70 15.04
CA SER A 231 15.67 1.81 15.48
C SER A 231 15.89 2.78 14.33
N LYS A 232 15.55 4.06 14.51
CA LYS A 232 15.76 5.08 13.47
C LYS A 232 17.25 5.37 13.31
N ILE A 233 17.73 5.35 12.07
CA ILE A 233 19.04 5.88 11.71
C ILE A 233 18.82 7.36 11.36
N ASN A 234 19.71 8.25 11.76
CA ASN A 234 19.60 9.69 11.49
C ASN A 234 19.86 10.07 10.02
N ASN A 235 19.48 9.20 9.09
CA ASN A 235 19.51 9.44 7.65
C ASN A 235 18.07 9.52 7.15
N SER A 236 17.76 10.60 6.43
CA SER A 236 16.48 10.79 5.76
C SER A 236 16.74 11.52 4.46
N LEU A 237 16.12 11.05 3.39
CA LEU A 237 16.19 11.68 2.08
C LEU A 237 14.92 12.50 1.87
N PHE A 238 15.08 13.68 1.29
CA PHE A 238 14.02 14.64 1.03
C PHE A 238 13.87 14.87 -0.47
N PHE A 239 12.64 15.13 -0.90
CA PHE A 239 12.34 15.31 -2.31
C PHE A 239 12.93 16.62 -2.85
N ASN A 240 13.77 16.53 -3.89
CA ASN A 240 14.31 17.67 -4.59
C ASN A 240 13.34 18.09 -5.73
N GLU A 241 12.36 18.90 -5.36
CA GLU A 241 11.30 19.39 -6.25
C GLU A 241 11.85 20.18 -7.45
N GLU A 242 12.84 21.06 -7.23
CA GLU A 242 13.43 21.90 -8.28
C GLU A 242 14.08 21.06 -9.38
N LYS A 243 14.88 20.06 -8.97
CA LYS A 243 15.52 19.12 -9.90
C LYS A 243 14.49 18.30 -10.65
N TYR A 244 13.49 17.77 -9.95
CA TYR A 244 12.43 16.97 -10.55
C TYR A 244 11.64 17.77 -11.61
N LEU A 245 11.21 18.99 -11.29
CA LEU A 245 10.47 19.87 -12.21
C LEU A 245 11.31 20.28 -13.44
N THR A 246 12.64 20.29 -13.32
CA THR A 246 13.55 20.58 -14.43
C THR A 246 13.73 19.39 -15.37
N GLU A 247 13.89 18.17 -14.82
CA GLU A 247 14.31 17.00 -15.58
C GLU A 247 13.14 16.11 -16.08
N MET A 248 12.09 15.94 -15.27
CA MET A 248 11.07 14.91 -15.50
C MET A 248 9.96 15.26 -16.50
N PRO A 249 9.45 16.50 -16.61
CA PRO A 249 8.41 16.83 -17.58
C PRO A 249 8.69 16.39 -19.04
N PRO A 250 9.89 16.64 -19.62
CA PRO A 250 10.18 16.16 -20.98
C PRO A 250 10.24 14.63 -21.08
N VAL A 251 10.71 13.94 -20.02
CA VAL A 251 10.76 12.47 -19.96
C VAL A 251 9.34 11.88 -19.98
N ILE A 252 8.44 12.43 -19.15
CA ILE A 252 7.05 11.99 -19.06
C ILE A 252 6.32 12.22 -20.40
N LYS A 253 6.52 13.38 -21.04
CA LYS A 253 5.96 13.65 -22.38
C LYS A 253 6.42 12.64 -23.42
N SER A 254 7.71 12.27 -23.40
CA SER A 254 8.25 11.25 -24.30
C SER A 254 7.58 9.87 -24.09
N ILE A 255 7.34 9.48 -22.84
CA ILE A 255 6.65 8.24 -22.50
C ILE A 255 5.20 8.27 -23.01
N ILE A 256 4.46 9.35 -22.76
CA ILE A 256 3.08 9.52 -23.24
C ILE A 256 3.04 9.38 -24.77
N THR A 257 3.96 10.06 -25.47
CA THR A 257 4.04 10.01 -26.94
C THR A 257 4.31 8.58 -27.43
N ARG A 258 5.23 7.86 -26.77
CA ARG A 258 5.59 6.47 -27.09
C ARG A 258 4.45 5.48 -26.81
N LEU A 259 3.67 5.69 -25.74
CA LEU A 259 2.53 4.84 -25.40
C LEU A 259 1.44 4.94 -26.47
N HIS A 260 1.19 6.15 -26.98
CA HIS A 260 0.15 6.41 -27.98
C HIS A 260 0.60 6.22 -29.44
N SER A 261 1.91 6.04 -29.70
CA SER A 261 2.43 5.79 -31.05
C SER A 261 2.46 4.31 -31.44
N LYS A 262 2.21 3.38 -30.51
CA LYS A 262 2.14 1.95 -30.82
C LYS A 262 0.80 1.63 -31.49
N PRO A 263 0.79 0.87 -32.61
CA PRO A 263 -0.46 0.47 -33.26
C PRO A 263 -1.29 -0.36 -32.28
N ILE A 264 -2.58 -0.02 -32.18
CA ILE A 264 -3.57 -0.69 -31.33
C ILE A 264 -3.75 -2.12 -31.86
N VAL A 265 -2.93 -3.05 -31.37
CA VAL A 265 -3.22 -4.47 -31.52
C VAL A 265 -4.36 -4.77 -30.56
N THR A 266 -5.55 -4.85 -31.15
CA THR A 266 -6.84 -5.34 -30.64
C THR A 266 -6.81 -6.01 -29.26
N ASN A 267 -7.70 -5.55 -28.37
CA ASN A 267 -8.06 -6.09 -27.05
C ASN A 267 -7.06 -5.86 -25.90
N ARG A 268 -6.64 -4.61 -25.68
CA ARG A 268 -5.97 -4.25 -24.42
C ARG A 268 -6.93 -3.55 -23.48
N THR A 269 -7.34 -4.30 -22.46
CA THR A 269 -7.67 -3.80 -21.12
C THR A 269 -6.73 -2.64 -20.75
N HIS A 270 -7.27 -1.58 -20.13
CA HIS A 270 -6.49 -0.46 -19.56
C HIS A 270 -5.12 -0.93 -19.05
N GLU A 271 -4.04 -0.65 -19.79
CA GLU A 271 -2.69 -1.01 -19.34
C GLU A 271 -2.31 -0.05 -18.22
N PHE A 272 -2.36 -0.54 -16.99
CA PHE A 272 -1.80 0.17 -15.85
C PHE A 272 -0.30 0.32 -16.07
N VAL A 273 0.15 1.56 -16.26
CA VAL A 273 1.57 1.86 -16.32
C VAL A 273 1.98 2.37 -14.95
N TYR A 274 2.72 1.54 -14.23
CA TYR A 274 3.33 1.92 -12.96
C TYR A 274 4.55 2.82 -13.21
N SER A 275 4.88 3.65 -12.22
CA SER A 275 6.10 4.47 -12.21
C SER A 275 6.19 5.51 -13.34
N ILE A 276 5.05 6.01 -13.85
CA ILE A 276 5.07 7.03 -14.91
C ILE A 276 5.65 8.33 -14.39
N LEU A 277 5.36 8.71 -13.15
CA LEU A 277 5.84 9.97 -12.57
C LEU A 277 7.35 9.90 -12.28
N TRP A 278 7.91 8.71 -12.12
CA TRP A 278 9.36 8.49 -12.16
C TRP A 278 9.92 8.24 -13.57
N GLY A 279 9.10 8.35 -14.61
CA GLY A 279 9.48 8.12 -15.99
C GLY A 279 10.00 6.70 -16.26
N GLN A 280 9.53 5.72 -15.49
CA GLN A 280 9.99 4.33 -15.49
C GLN A 280 11.50 4.21 -15.23
N LYS A 281 12.07 5.13 -14.46
CA LYS A 281 13.48 5.16 -14.06
C LYS A 281 13.60 5.10 -12.53
N ASP A 282 14.84 4.95 -12.08
CA ASP A 282 15.20 5.09 -10.67
C ASP A 282 14.78 6.48 -10.14
N PRO A 283 13.93 6.55 -9.10
CA PRO A 283 13.50 7.82 -8.51
C PRO A 283 14.57 8.47 -7.62
N MET A 284 15.57 7.72 -7.14
CA MET A 284 16.53 8.19 -6.14
C MET A 284 17.33 9.44 -6.52
N PRO A 285 17.61 9.76 -7.80
CA PRO A 285 18.23 11.03 -8.16
C PRO A 285 17.45 12.28 -7.70
N PHE A 286 16.16 12.14 -7.35
CA PHE A 286 15.31 13.22 -6.85
C PHE A 286 15.11 13.19 -5.33
N TRP A 287 15.89 12.38 -4.61
CA TRP A 287 15.83 12.23 -3.16
C TRP A 287 17.22 12.45 -2.56
N GLU A 288 17.39 13.53 -1.78
CA GLU A 288 18.69 14.01 -1.26
C GLU A 288 18.68 14.20 0.26
#